data_AF-A0A1C5K5R5-F1
#
_entry.id   AF-A0A1C5K5R5-F1
#
_cell.length_a   1.000
_cell.length_b   1.000
_cell.length_c   1.000
_cell.angle_alpha   90.00
_cell.angle_beta   90.00
_cell.angle_gamma   90.00
#
_symmetry.space_group_name_H-M   'P 1'
#
loop_
_entity.id
_entity.type
_entity.pdbx_description
1 polymer ?
#
loop_
_entity_poly.entity_id
_entity_poly.type
_entity_poly.pdbx_seq_one_letter_code
_entity_poly.pdbx_strand_id
1 'polypeptide(L)' 'MNDGQERVILAVHVRGLDGMCVGCRAWWSRLAPYPCWQVEWATSRQARTITARFLGGVR' A
#
# COMPACT_ATOMS: atom_id res chain seq x y z
N MET A 1 -8.35 -2.22 14.91
CA MET A 1 -9.09 -2.81 13.77
C MET A 1 -8.74 -2.10 12.45
N ASN A 2 -7.48 -2.08 12.03
CA ASN A 2 -7.09 -1.52 10.71
C ASN A 2 -6.09 -2.46 9.97
N ASP A 3 -5.58 -3.49 10.62
CA ASP A 3 -4.43 -4.28 10.17
C ASP A 3 -4.62 -4.98 8.80
N GLY A 4 -5.86 -5.08 8.31
CA GLY A 4 -6.19 -5.61 6.98
C GLY A 4 -6.23 -4.59 5.84
N GLN A 5 -6.40 -3.28 6.12
CA GLN A 5 -6.61 -2.29 5.05
C GLN A 5 -5.37 -2.11 4.18
N GLU A 6 -4.17 -2.12 4.79
CA GLU A 6 -2.90 -2.09 4.08
C GLU A 6 -2.78 -3.25 3.09
N ARG A 7 -3.17 -4.46 3.50
CA ARG A 7 -3.14 -5.66 2.66
C ARG A 7 -4.12 -5.55 1.49
N VAL A 8 -5.34 -5.09 1.74
CA VAL A 8 -6.33 -4.90 0.68
C VAL A 8 -5.86 -3.84 -0.32
N ILE A 9 -5.30 -2.73 0.16
CA ILE A 9 -4.74 -1.69 -0.72
C ILE A 9 -3.62 -2.27 -1.58
N LEU A 10 -2.64 -2.96 -0.99
CA LEU A 10 -1.52 -3.53 -1.76
C LEU A 10 -1.94 -4.64 -2.72
N ALA A 11 -3.00 -5.39 -2.42
CA ALA A 11 -3.53 -6.42 -3.31
C ALA A 11 -4.24 -5.84 -4.54
N VAL A 12 -4.87 -4.67 -4.41
CA VAL A 12 -5.69 -4.07 -5.48
C VAL A 12 -4.91 -3.01 -6.27
N HIS A 13 -4.10 -2.22 -5.58
CA HIS A 13 -3.33 -1.14 -6.18
C HIS A 13 -2.00 -1.67 -6.74
N VAL A 14 -2.05 -2.41 -7.84
CA VAL A 14 -0.88 -2.97 -8.53
C VAL A 14 -0.46 -2.15 -9.75
N ARG A 15 0.78 -2.37 -10.22
CA ARG A 15 1.31 -1.76 -11.46
C ARG A 15 0.67 -2.40 -12.68
N GLY A 16 -0.04 -1.61 -13.48
CA GLY A 16 -0.51 -1.99 -14.81
C GLY A 16 0.60 -1.97 -15.85
N LEU A 17 0.35 -2.57 -17.02
CA LEU A 17 1.30 -2.60 -18.14
C LEU A 17 1.68 -1.20 -18.66
N ASP A 18 0.77 -0.23 -18.47
CA ASP A 18 0.95 1.18 -18.80
C ASP A 18 1.69 1.97 -17.71
N GLY A 19 2.18 1.30 -16.67
CA GLY A 19 2.82 1.94 -15.52
C GLY A 19 1.84 2.65 -14.58
N MET A 20 0.53 2.56 -14.81
CA MET A 20 -0.49 3.20 -14.00
C MET A 20 -1.01 2.24 -12.91
N CYS A 21 -1.57 2.82 -11.85
CA CYS A 21 -2.16 2.04 -10.77
C CYS A 21 -3.53 1.47 -11.19
N VAL A 22 -3.64 0.14 -11.21
CA VAL A 22 -4.87 -0.57 -11.55
C VAL A 22 -5.98 -0.26 -10.54
N GLY A 23 -5.67 -0.26 -9.24
CA GLY A 23 -6.65 0.02 -8.18
C GLY A 23 -7.25 1.42 -8.24
N CYS A 24 -6.43 2.45 -8.52
CA CYS A 24 -6.95 3.82 -8.68
C CYS A 24 -7.92 3.95 -9.87
N ARG A 25 -7.64 3.22 -10.96
CA ARG A 25 -8.53 3.17 -12.12
C ARG A 25 -9.82 2.40 -11.80
N ALA A 26 -9.71 1.24 -11.15
CA ALA A 26 -10.86 0.36 -10.90
C ALA A 26 -11.85 0.93 -9.88
N TRP A 27 -11.38 1.59 -8.82
CA TRP A 27 -12.25 2.06 -7.75
C TRP A 27 -12.72 3.50 -7.92
N TRP A 28 -11.87 4.34 -8.52
CA TRP A 28 -12.09 5.79 -8.54
C TRP A 28 -12.12 6.36 -9.95
N SER A 29 -11.92 5.53 -10.98
CA SER A 29 -11.78 5.97 -12.38
C SER A 29 -10.67 7.03 -12.54
N ARG A 30 -9.62 6.96 -11.72
CA ARG A 30 -8.49 7.90 -11.74
C ARG A 30 -7.25 7.27 -12.36
N LEU A 31 -6.63 7.98 -13.29
CA LEU A 31 -5.31 7.67 -13.80
C LEU A 31 -4.25 8.25 -12.86
N ALA A 32 -3.57 7.37 -12.13
CA ALA A 32 -2.43 7.72 -11.28
C ALA A 32 -1.24 6.82 -11.63
N PRO A 33 0.00 7.35 -11.71
CA PRO A 33 1.19 6.52 -11.86
C PRO A 33 1.32 5.52 -10.70
N TYR A 34 1.88 4.34 -10.99
CA TYR A 34 2.31 3.43 -9.94
C TYR A 34 3.77 3.71 -9.54
N PRO A 35 4.10 3.81 -8.23
CA PRO A 35 3.18 3.66 -7.09
C PRO A 35 2.29 4.89 -6.88
N CYS A 36 1.01 4.68 -6.53
CA CYS A 36 0.09 5.75 -6.16
C CYS A 36 0.16 6.03 -4.65
N TRP A 37 -0.36 7.17 -4.20
CA TRP A 37 -0.32 7.58 -2.78
C TRP A 37 -0.89 6.53 -1.81
N GLN A 38 -1.87 5.72 -2.22
CA GLN A 38 -2.43 4.64 -1.39
C GLN A 38 -1.41 3.51 -1.16
N VAL A 39 -0.62 3.16 -2.18
CA VAL A 39 0.47 2.17 -2.09
C VAL A 39 1.57 2.70 -1.19
N GLU A 40 1.96 3.96 -1.35
CA GLU A 40 2.95 4.63 -0.50
C GLU A 40 2.52 4.65 0.97
N TRP A 41 1.25 4.99 1.23
CA TRP A 41 0.66 4.96 2.57
C TRP A 41 0.70 3.55 3.17
N ALA A 42 0.23 2.54 2.43
CA ALA A 42 0.15 1.17 2.92
C ALA A 42 1.55 0.61 3.22
N THR A 43 2.51 0.84 2.32
CA THR A 43 3.90 0.39 2.47
C THR A 43 4.58 1.07 3.66
N SER A 44 4.39 2.38 3.81
CA SER A 44 4.93 3.14 4.96
C SER A 44 4.40 2.62 6.30
N ARG A 45 3.12 2.21 6.34
CA ARG A 45 2.47 1.71 7.54
C ARG A 45 2.91 0.28 7.89
N GLN A 46 3.10 -0.58 6.88
CA GLN A 46 3.73 -1.89 7.06
C GLN A 46 5.16 -1.77 7.58
N ALA A 47 5.97 -0.89 6.96
CA ALA A 47 7.34 -0.65 7.38
C ALA A 47 7.42 -0.20 8.85
N ARG A 48 6.58 0.76 9.26
CA ARG A 48 6.48 1.19 10.68
C ARG A 48 6.10 0.06 11.62
N THR A 49 5.16 -0.79 11.22
CA THR A 49 4.73 -1.95 12.02
C THR A 49 5.86 -2.96 12.20
N ILE A 50 6.59 -3.27 11.13
CA ILE A 50 7.75 -4.17 11.16
C ILE A 50 8.85 -3.58 12.04
N THR A 51 9.18 -2.30 11.84
CA THR A 51 10.19 -1.60 12.66
C THR A 51 9.83 -1.60 14.14
N ALA A 52 8.56 -1.30 14.49
CA ALA A 52 8.11 -1.32 15.88
C ALA A 52 8.24 -2.72 16.51
N ARG A 53 7.90 -3.78 15.77
CA ARG A 53 8.06 -5.17 16.22
C ARG A 53 9.52 -5.54 16.43
N PHE A 54 10.39 -5.16 15.48
CA PHE A 54 11.82 -5.42 15.57
C PHE A 54 12.42 -4.72 16.80
N LEU A 55 12.19 -3.42 16.96
CA LEU A 55 12.70 -2.66 18.11
C LEU A 55 12.10 -3.13 19.45
N GLY A 56 10.85 -3.59 19.45
CA GLY A 56 10.21 -4.15 20.64
C GLY A 56 10.80 -5.49 21.09
N GLY A 57 11.31 -6.30 20.15
CA GLY A 57 11.97 -7.58 20.45
C GLY A 57 13.48 -7.47 20.75
N VAL A 58 14.05 -6.27 20.68
CA VAL A 58 15.45 -5.97 21.07
C VAL A 58 15.55 -5.60 22.55
N ARG A 59 14.42 -5.50 23.27
CA ARG A 59 14.37 -5.32 24.73
C ARG A 59 14.27 -6.67 25.43
#